data_AF-A0A1H3H9X3-F1
#
_entry.id   AF-A0A1H3H9X3-F1
#
_cell.length_a   1.000
_cell.length_b   1.000
_cell.length_c   1.000
_cell.angle_alpha   90.00
_cell.angle_beta   90.00
_cell.angle_gamma   90.00
#
_symmetry.space_group_name_H-M   'P 1'
#
loop_
_entity.id
_entity.type
_entity.pdbx_description
1 polymer ?
#
loop_
_entity_poly.entity_id
_entity_poly.type
_entity_poly.pdbx_seq_one_letter_code
_entity_poly.pdbx_strand_id
1 'polypeptide(L)'
;MKISDKIKKSKSNIKEFDRLNITSQLHNFYEKLLERKEDKTFLSIVIVNIVSANESFFKETFAALFDFDSVYIEKSKNILKRYGSRIDVEDIFSITKSYFSLGDLIAYSLKYSSIESILKNFKEITDIDFLNSVKSIESSLIDYELDYLSTPERPIDKNRIITNLKEIYELRNIICHDFLSSTHKIELDYDKIIDYILDSLLLQEAITILLSDKIYSLKIPLEENDIIEDNKNKIKKCQKELNVLYKEIKDTFNSKDQFSNFEQNEKMFNQFVDSDSQHFGYWFRDFDETFPFASMFYEHKLMLMEERINFLKKHFD
;
A
#
# COMPACT_ATOMS: atom_id res chain seq x y z
N MET A 1 -19.69 -18.01 -3.56
CA MET A 1 -19.03 -16.70 -3.43
C MET A 1 -20.06 -15.61 -3.72
N LYS A 2 -20.43 -14.79 -2.73
CA LYS A 2 -21.28 -13.62 -3.02
C LYS A 2 -20.50 -12.68 -3.93
N ILE A 3 -21.21 -11.93 -4.77
CA ILE A 3 -20.60 -10.91 -5.64
C ILE A 3 -19.67 -9.98 -4.83
N SER A 4 -19.99 -9.73 -3.55
CA SER A 4 -19.14 -8.98 -2.61
C SER A 4 -17.74 -9.56 -2.37
N ASP A 5 -17.59 -10.88 -2.39
CA ASP A 5 -16.34 -11.54 -2.00
C ASP A 5 -15.41 -11.69 -3.20
N LYS A 6 -15.99 -11.90 -4.40
CA LYS A 6 -15.25 -11.77 -5.67
C LYS A 6 -14.78 -10.33 -5.87
N ILE A 7 -15.60 -9.37 -5.48
CA ILE A 7 -15.25 -7.95 -5.49
C ILE A 7 -14.16 -7.63 -4.46
N LYS A 8 -14.21 -8.15 -3.22
CA LYS A 8 -13.15 -7.94 -2.22
C LYS A 8 -11.80 -8.54 -2.66
N LYS A 9 -11.80 -9.75 -3.22
CA LYS A 9 -10.58 -10.39 -3.73
C LYS A 9 -10.02 -9.73 -4.99
N SER A 10 -10.89 -9.23 -5.87
CA SER A 10 -10.48 -8.40 -6.99
C SER A 10 -9.94 -7.03 -6.54
N LYS A 11 -10.44 -6.48 -5.42
CA LYS A 11 -10.01 -5.20 -4.85
C LYS A 11 -8.62 -5.24 -4.22
N SER A 12 -8.25 -6.31 -3.52
CA SER A 12 -6.88 -6.48 -3.04
C SER A 12 -5.92 -6.60 -4.21
N ASN A 13 -6.30 -7.42 -5.21
CA ASN A 13 -5.45 -7.70 -6.35
C ASN A 13 -5.24 -6.47 -7.26
N ILE A 14 -6.24 -5.60 -7.43
CA ILE A 14 -6.11 -4.37 -8.26
C ILE A 14 -5.26 -3.30 -7.56
N LYS A 15 -5.45 -3.07 -6.25
CA LYS A 15 -4.64 -2.07 -5.51
C LYS A 15 -3.17 -2.49 -5.37
N GLU A 16 -2.90 -3.79 -5.27
CA GLU A 16 -1.55 -4.34 -5.25
C GLU A 16 -0.92 -4.31 -6.67
N PHE A 17 -1.71 -4.60 -7.72
CA PHE A 17 -1.27 -4.46 -9.11
C PHE A 17 -0.93 -3.01 -9.49
N ASP A 18 -1.76 -2.04 -9.11
CA ASP A 18 -1.60 -0.62 -9.52
C ASP A 18 -0.37 0.03 -8.88
N ARG A 19 -0.06 -0.28 -7.62
CA ARG A 19 1.19 0.16 -6.97
C ARG A 19 2.44 -0.42 -7.63
N LEU A 20 2.44 -1.73 -7.92
CA LEU A 20 3.50 -2.39 -8.69
C LEU A 20 3.59 -1.82 -10.11
N ASN A 21 2.50 -1.27 -10.65
CA ASN A 21 2.43 -0.67 -11.99
C ASN A 21 3.13 0.70 -12.09
N ILE A 22 3.13 1.52 -11.03
CA ILE A 22 3.69 2.88 -11.12
C ILE A 22 5.21 2.89 -10.98
N THR A 23 5.78 2.16 -10.02
CA THR A 23 7.25 2.02 -9.96
C THR A 23 7.79 1.31 -11.19
N SER A 24 7.07 0.27 -11.68
CA SER A 24 7.47 -0.42 -12.92
C SER A 24 7.39 0.47 -14.16
N GLN A 25 6.57 1.54 -14.18
CA GLN A 25 6.63 2.53 -15.25
C GLN A 25 7.99 3.25 -15.28
N LEU A 26 8.54 3.65 -14.14
CA LEU A 26 9.86 4.27 -14.07
C LEU A 26 10.96 3.31 -14.54
N HIS A 27 10.89 2.03 -14.16
CA HIS A 27 11.77 0.99 -14.71
C HIS A 27 11.66 0.84 -16.22
N ASN A 28 10.43 0.78 -16.75
CA ASN A 28 10.20 0.71 -18.19
C ASN A 28 10.73 1.95 -18.93
N PHE A 29 10.68 3.14 -18.30
CA PHE A 29 11.27 4.34 -18.88
C PHE A 29 12.80 4.28 -18.84
N TYR A 30 13.39 3.78 -17.77
CA TYR A 30 14.84 3.58 -17.67
C TYR A 30 15.35 2.70 -18.83
N GLU A 31 14.75 1.53 -19.03
CA GLU A 31 15.14 0.62 -20.12
C GLU A 31 14.99 1.26 -21.51
N LYS A 32 13.85 1.94 -21.76
CA LYS A 32 13.61 2.62 -23.05
C LYS A 32 14.54 3.81 -23.28
N LEU A 33 15.03 4.46 -22.21
CA LEU A 33 15.98 5.55 -22.30
C LEU A 33 17.31 5.07 -22.87
N LEU A 34 17.78 3.88 -22.44
CA LEU A 34 19.00 3.27 -22.94
C LEU A 34 18.98 3.09 -24.48
N GLU A 35 17.81 2.78 -25.03
CA GLU A 35 17.61 2.60 -26.48
C GLU A 35 17.47 3.92 -27.26
N ARG A 36 17.04 5.01 -26.60
CA ARG A 36 16.60 6.26 -27.25
C ARG A 36 17.35 7.51 -26.76
N LYS A 37 18.62 7.35 -26.38
CA LYS A 37 19.45 8.40 -25.75
C LYS A 37 19.54 9.74 -26.52
N GLU A 38 19.43 9.74 -27.85
CA GLU A 38 19.56 10.95 -28.68
C GLU A 38 18.22 11.61 -29.04
N ASP A 39 17.09 10.97 -28.69
CA ASP A 39 15.75 11.46 -29.04
C ASP A 39 15.28 12.52 -28.03
N LYS A 40 15.56 13.79 -28.32
CA LYS A 40 15.18 14.93 -27.48
C LYS A 40 13.69 15.01 -27.16
N THR A 41 12.83 14.56 -28.07
CA THR A 41 11.38 14.54 -27.85
C THR A 41 11.04 13.49 -26.80
N PHE A 42 11.65 12.31 -26.92
CA PHE A 42 11.52 11.25 -25.94
C PHE A 42 12.05 11.69 -24.56
N LEU A 43 13.24 12.31 -24.50
CA LEU A 43 13.82 12.83 -23.25
C LEU A 43 12.86 13.82 -22.54
N SER A 44 12.20 14.70 -23.29
CA SER A 44 11.22 15.65 -22.74
C SER A 44 9.98 14.95 -22.18
N ILE A 45 9.49 13.92 -22.89
CA ILE A 45 8.35 13.09 -22.45
C ILE A 45 8.71 12.35 -21.16
N VAL A 46 9.93 11.83 -21.05
CA VAL A 46 10.39 11.11 -19.86
C VAL A 46 10.35 11.99 -18.62
N ILE A 47 10.80 13.25 -18.69
CA ILE A 47 10.71 14.19 -17.56
C ILE A 47 9.26 14.34 -17.06
N VAL A 48 8.31 14.56 -17.97
CA VAL A 48 6.89 14.71 -17.62
C VAL A 48 6.35 13.43 -16.98
N ASN A 49 6.76 12.27 -17.48
CA ASN A 49 6.36 10.98 -16.94
C ASN A 49 6.97 10.68 -15.58
N ILE A 50 8.20 11.10 -15.29
CA ILE A 50 8.80 10.94 -13.95
C ILE A 50 7.96 11.68 -12.91
N VAL A 51 7.60 12.94 -13.19
CA VAL A 51 6.73 13.72 -12.29
C VAL A 51 5.37 13.03 -12.13
N SER A 52 4.76 12.61 -13.24
CA SER A 52 3.44 11.96 -13.22
C SER A 52 3.45 10.65 -12.43
N ALA A 53 4.53 9.87 -12.52
CA ALA A 53 4.73 8.65 -11.74
C ALA A 53 4.84 8.98 -10.25
N ASN A 54 5.65 9.97 -9.87
CA ASN A 54 5.76 10.40 -8.48
C ASN A 54 4.42 10.91 -7.93
N GLU A 55 3.70 11.77 -8.65
CA GLU A 55 2.38 12.26 -8.24
C GLU A 55 1.38 11.11 -8.03
N SER A 56 1.35 10.15 -8.96
CA SER A 56 0.45 8.99 -8.88
C SER A 56 0.81 8.08 -7.72
N PHE A 57 2.09 7.76 -7.55
CA PHE A 57 2.59 6.96 -6.42
C PHE A 57 2.18 7.57 -5.07
N PHE A 58 2.35 8.88 -4.89
CA PHE A 58 1.98 9.53 -3.63
C PHE A 58 0.47 9.68 -3.45
N LYS A 59 -0.33 9.82 -4.52
CA LYS A 59 -1.80 9.78 -4.44
C LYS A 59 -2.27 8.43 -3.92
N GLU A 60 -1.80 7.34 -4.51
CA GLU A 60 -2.14 5.99 -4.06
C GLU A 60 -1.61 5.69 -2.66
N THR A 61 -0.40 6.14 -2.36
CA THR A 61 0.20 5.99 -1.04
C THR A 61 -0.63 6.69 0.04
N PHE A 62 -1.03 7.94 -0.19
CA PHE A 62 -1.88 8.65 0.77
C PHE A 62 -3.29 8.08 0.84
N ALA A 63 -3.90 7.70 -0.29
CA ALA A 63 -5.20 7.07 -0.30
C ALA A 63 -5.21 5.78 0.54
N ALA A 64 -4.20 4.93 0.37
CA ALA A 64 -4.04 3.71 1.15
C ALA A 64 -3.86 3.99 2.64
N LEU A 65 -3.07 5.01 3.01
CA LEU A 65 -2.91 5.42 4.41
C LEU A 65 -4.24 5.85 5.04
N PHE A 66 -5.00 6.69 4.34
CA PHE A 66 -6.29 7.18 4.84
C PHE A 66 -7.35 6.08 4.93
N ASP A 67 -7.35 5.15 3.98
CA ASP A 67 -8.25 4.00 4.00
C ASP A 67 -7.87 2.98 5.10
N PHE A 68 -6.59 2.93 5.50
CA PHE A 68 -6.07 1.98 6.47
C PHE A 68 -6.43 2.36 7.92
N ASP A 69 -6.18 3.61 8.33
CA ASP A 69 -6.47 4.06 9.70
C ASP A 69 -6.95 5.52 9.74
N SER A 70 -8.04 5.74 10.47
CA SER A 70 -8.62 7.05 10.80
C SER A 70 -7.62 8.05 11.40
N VAL A 71 -6.55 7.59 12.07
CA VAL A 71 -5.47 8.45 12.58
C VAL A 71 -4.84 9.29 11.45
N TYR A 72 -4.67 8.71 10.26
CA TYR A 72 -4.12 9.43 9.11
C TYR A 72 -5.11 10.46 8.55
N ILE A 73 -6.42 10.17 8.61
CA ILE A 73 -7.48 11.12 8.23
C ILE A 73 -7.48 12.32 9.17
N GLU A 74 -7.37 12.11 10.49
CA GLU A 74 -7.34 13.22 11.45
C GLU A 74 -6.17 14.16 11.20
N LYS A 75 -5.00 13.60 10.88
CA LYS A 75 -3.80 14.38 10.55
C LYS A 75 -3.95 15.18 9.25
N SER A 76 -4.66 14.64 8.25
CA SER A 76 -4.88 15.33 6.97
C SER A 76 -5.82 16.55 7.08
N LYS A 77 -6.68 16.62 8.10
CA LYS A 77 -7.61 17.76 8.30
C LYS A 77 -6.90 19.12 8.33
N ASN A 78 -5.75 19.19 8.99
CA ASN A 78 -4.98 20.44 9.08
C ASN A 78 -4.35 20.82 7.74
N ILE A 79 -3.96 19.82 6.95
CA ILE A 79 -3.41 19.99 5.60
C ILE A 79 -4.49 20.52 4.66
N LEU A 80 -5.68 19.90 4.66
CA LEU A 80 -6.83 20.32 3.85
C LEU A 80 -7.27 21.75 4.17
N LYS A 81 -7.37 22.10 5.46
CA LYS A 81 -7.69 23.46 5.90
C LYS A 81 -6.67 24.48 5.40
N ARG A 82 -5.37 24.15 5.45
CA ARG A 82 -4.29 25.04 5.00
C ARG A 82 -4.34 25.29 3.50
N TYR A 83 -4.72 24.28 2.71
CA TYR A 83 -4.84 24.43 1.26
C TYR A 83 -6.17 25.05 0.83
N GLY A 84 -7.11 25.25 1.76
CA GLY A 84 -8.42 25.80 1.45
C GLY A 84 -9.25 24.88 0.55
N SER A 85 -8.88 23.60 0.46
CA SER A 85 -9.56 22.61 -0.37
C SER A 85 -10.98 22.44 0.18
N ARG A 86 -11.95 23.06 -0.50
CA ARG A 86 -13.36 22.72 -0.34
C ARG A 86 -13.59 21.53 -1.24
N ILE A 87 -13.79 20.36 -0.65
CA ILE A 87 -14.24 19.19 -1.41
C ILE A 87 -15.59 19.58 -2.01
N ASP A 88 -15.65 19.77 -3.32
CA ASP A 88 -16.90 20.18 -3.97
C ASP A 88 -17.85 18.98 -4.01
N VAL A 89 -19.11 19.24 -3.72
CA VAL A 89 -20.15 18.20 -3.73
C VAL A 89 -20.38 17.69 -5.16
N GLU A 90 -20.07 18.50 -6.17
CA GLU A 90 -20.11 18.12 -7.59
C GLU A 90 -19.01 17.10 -7.97
N ASP A 91 -17.84 17.13 -7.31
CA ASP A 91 -16.80 16.09 -7.44
C ASP A 91 -17.35 14.76 -6.89
N ILE A 92 -18.03 14.80 -5.75
CA ILE A 92 -18.66 13.62 -5.12
C ILE A 92 -19.74 13.01 -6.03
N PHE A 93 -20.52 13.82 -6.76
CA PHE A 93 -21.58 13.33 -7.66
C PHE A 93 -21.06 12.79 -9.00
N SER A 94 -20.00 13.38 -9.57
CA SER A 94 -19.35 12.87 -10.79
C SER A 94 -18.56 11.58 -10.52
N ILE A 95 -18.13 11.36 -9.27
CA ILE A 95 -17.51 10.14 -8.75
C ILE A 95 -18.47 8.93 -8.71
N THR A 96 -19.79 9.12 -8.66
CA THR A 96 -20.76 8.00 -8.53
C THR A 96 -20.74 6.96 -9.66
N LYS A 97 -19.99 7.21 -10.74
CA LYS A 97 -19.79 6.25 -11.85
C LYS A 97 -18.46 5.48 -11.80
N SER A 98 -17.54 5.80 -10.89
CA SER A 98 -16.23 5.14 -10.72
C SER A 98 -15.94 4.86 -9.24
N TYR A 99 -15.39 3.68 -8.95
CA TYR A 99 -15.13 3.19 -7.59
C TYR A 99 -14.03 3.99 -6.88
N PHE A 100 -14.39 5.06 -6.16
CA PHE A 100 -13.48 5.97 -5.45
C PHE A 100 -13.69 5.87 -3.93
N SER A 101 -12.62 5.70 -3.14
CA SER A 101 -12.68 5.65 -1.68
C SER A 101 -12.65 7.05 -1.04
N LEU A 102 -12.91 7.12 0.27
CA LEU A 102 -12.71 8.36 1.03
C LEU A 102 -11.22 8.74 1.05
N GLY A 103 -10.32 7.75 1.14
CA GLY A 103 -8.89 7.98 1.03
C GLY A 103 -8.51 8.58 -0.32
N ASP A 104 -9.09 8.10 -1.42
CA ASP A 104 -8.87 8.69 -2.75
C ASP A 104 -9.33 10.16 -2.76
N LEU A 105 -10.53 10.47 -2.30
CA LEU A 105 -11.05 11.84 -2.25
C LEU A 105 -10.11 12.81 -1.50
N ILE A 106 -9.62 12.38 -0.35
CA ILE A 106 -8.69 13.18 0.46
C ILE A 106 -7.34 13.31 -0.23
N ALA A 107 -6.80 12.20 -0.75
CA ALA A 107 -5.51 12.19 -1.44
C ALA A 107 -5.53 13.16 -2.64
N TYR A 108 -6.55 13.10 -3.49
CA TYR A 108 -6.70 14.01 -4.64
C TYR A 108 -6.85 15.48 -4.24
N SER A 109 -7.26 15.77 -3.01
CA SER A 109 -7.36 17.14 -2.47
C SER A 109 -6.02 17.72 -1.98
N LEU A 110 -4.95 16.90 -1.93
CA LEU A 110 -3.61 17.33 -1.52
C LEU A 110 -2.85 18.01 -2.68
N LYS A 111 -1.85 18.83 -2.32
CA LYS A 111 -0.97 19.47 -3.32
C LYS A 111 0.20 18.57 -3.69
N TYR A 112 0.40 18.38 -4.98
CA TYR A 112 1.50 17.59 -5.56
C TYR A 112 2.39 18.41 -6.52
N SER A 113 2.27 19.74 -6.52
CA SER A 113 2.93 20.62 -7.49
C SER A 113 4.45 20.72 -7.34
N SER A 114 5.02 20.24 -6.23
CA SER A 114 6.46 20.18 -6.00
C SER A 114 6.80 19.01 -5.07
N ILE A 115 8.02 18.51 -5.16
CA ILE A 115 8.49 17.43 -4.28
C ILE A 115 8.46 17.84 -2.80
N GLU A 116 8.75 19.09 -2.47
CA GLU A 116 8.73 19.56 -1.08
C GLU A 116 7.32 19.60 -0.52
N SER A 117 6.33 19.94 -1.36
CA SER A 117 4.93 19.88 -0.96
C SER A 117 4.51 18.45 -0.64
N ILE A 118 4.93 17.49 -1.48
CA ILE A 118 4.69 16.06 -1.28
C ILE A 118 5.35 15.55 0.00
N LEU A 119 6.65 15.80 0.18
CA LEU A 119 7.39 15.35 1.36
C LEU A 119 6.90 16.01 2.65
N LYS A 120 6.45 17.26 2.57
CA LYS A 120 5.81 17.95 3.70
C LYS A 120 4.48 17.29 4.06
N ASN A 121 3.63 17.00 3.08
CA ASN A 121 2.38 16.27 3.31
C ASN A 121 2.68 14.89 3.91
N PHE A 122 3.67 14.16 3.36
CA PHE A 122 4.09 12.85 3.85
C PHE A 122 4.52 12.92 5.32
N LYS A 123 5.39 13.86 5.68
CA LYS A 123 5.83 14.05 7.06
C LYS A 123 4.67 14.41 7.99
N GLU A 124 3.77 15.30 7.59
CA GLU A 124 2.61 15.69 8.41
C GLU A 124 1.59 14.55 8.61
N ILE A 125 1.42 13.67 7.61
CA ILE A 125 0.50 12.52 7.69
C ILE A 125 1.12 11.39 8.51
N THR A 126 2.40 11.09 8.29
CA THR A 126 3.03 9.86 8.81
C THR A 126 3.89 10.07 10.05
N ASP A 127 4.23 11.31 10.38
CA ASP A 127 5.29 11.73 11.30
C ASP A 127 6.71 11.26 10.90
N ILE A 128 6.89 10.77 9.67
CA ILE A 128 8.20 10.29 9.18
C ILE A 128 8.90 11.43 8.45
N ASP A 129 10.12 11.74 8.88
CA ASP A 129 10.99 12.67 8.17
C ASP A 129 11.88 11.90 7.18
N PHE A 130 11.42 11.77 5.94
CA PHE A 130 12.14 11.06 4.87
C PHE A 130 13.63 11.45 4.81
N LEU A 131 13.96 12.73 4.92
CA LEU A 131 15.34 13.21 4.79
C LEU A 131 16.27 12.72 5.90
N ASN A 132 15.70 12.47 7.08
CA ASN A 132 16.44 11.93 8.21
C ASN A 132 16.41 10.40 8.25
N SER A 133 15.41 9.78 7.61
CA SER A 133 15.22 8.33 7.57
C SER A 133 15.84 7.65 6.36
N VAL A 134 16.22 8.38 5.31
CA VAL A 134 16.73 7.78 4.05
C VAL A 134 18.03 6.98 4.23
N LYS A 135 18.79 7.19 5.31
CA LYS A 135 19.98 6.36 5.59
C LYS A 135 19.64 5.03 6.26
N SER A 136 18.54 4.95 7.00
CA SER A 136 18.18 3.72 7.72
C SER A 136 17.64 2.63 6.81
N ILE A 137 17.30 2.95 5.56
CA ILE A 137 16.77 2.00 4.58
C ILE A 137 17.88 1.29 3.79
N GLU A 138 19.15 1.71 3.92
CA GLU A 138 20.24 1.22 3.06
C GLU A 138 20.42 -0.30 3.17
N SER A 139 20.33 -0.84 4.41
CA SER A 139 20.34 -2.29 4.62
C SER A 139 19.12 -2.97 4.01
N SER A 140 17.94 -2.35 4.11
CA SER A 140 16.70 -2.91 3.55
C SER A 140 16.72 -2.96 2.03
N LEU A 141 17.36 -2.01 1.34
CA LEU A 141 17.50 -2.08 -0.12
C LEU A 141 18.25 -3.33 -0.58
N ILE A 142 19.25 -3.77 0.19
CA ILE A 142 19.98 -5.01 -0.09
C ILE A 142 19.05 -6.22 0.10
N ASP A 143 18.28 -6.24 1.20
CA ASP A 143 17.34 -7.33 1.51
C ASP A 143 16.24 -7.47 0.43
N TYR A 144 15.89 -6.38 -0.26
CA TYR A 144 14.90 -6.36 -1.34
C TYR A 144 15.50 -6.52 -2.75
N GLU A 145 16.79 -6.82 -2.89
CA GLU A 145 17.49 -6.92 -4.19
C GLU A 145 17.42 -5.61 -5.02
N LEU A 146 17.40 -4.47 -4.34
CA LEU A 146 17.36 -3.11 -4.90
C LEU A 146 18.70 -2.37 -4.71
N ASP A 147 19.79 -3.10 -4.51
CA ASP A 147 21.13 -2.57 -4.26
C ASP A 147 21.68 -1.75 -5.45
N TYR A 148 21.19 -2.00 -6.68
CA TYR A 148 21.52 -1.19 -7.85
C TYR A 148 21.10 0.30 -7.72
N LEU A 149 20.16 0.64 -6.82
CA LEU A 149 19.77 2.03 -6.53
C LEU A 149 20.79 2.76 -5.65
N SER A 150 21.70 2.02 -4.99
CA SER A 150 22.72 2.55 -4.10
C SER A 150 24.03 1.78 -4.26
N THR A 151 24.86 2.22 -5.21
CA THR A 151 26.19 1.63 -5.43
C THR A 151 27.28 2.45 -4.72
N PRO A 152 28.50 1.91 -4.54
CA PRO A 152 29.64 2.69 -4.04
C PRO A 152 29.92 3.97 -4.84
N GLU A 153 29.68 3.94 -6.15
CA GLU A 153 29.82 5.07 -7.07
C GLU A 153 28.64 6.06 -6.98
N ARG A 154 27.49 5.59 -6.50
CA ARG A 154 26.24 6.35 -6.33
C ARG A 154 25.62 6.10 -4.96
N PRO A 155 26.24 6.54 -3.85
CA PRO A 155 25.69 6.33 -2.52
C PRO A 155 24.37 7.10 -2.34
N ILE A 156 23.58 6.70 -1.34
CA ILE A 156 22.39 7.46 -0.92
C ILE A 156 22.82 8.84 -0.40
N ASP A 157 22.56 9.87 -1.19
CA ASP A 157 22.79 11.27 -0.83
C ASP A 157 21.49 12.06 -0.87
N LYS A 158 21.01 12.46 0.32
CA LYS A 158 19.80 13.27 0.48
C LYS A 158 19.84 14.58 -0.30
N ASN A 159 21.00 15.21 -0.43
CA ASN A 159 21.13 16.49 -1.12
C ASN A 159 20.98 16.30 -2.62
N ARG A 160 21.62 15.25 -3.18
CA ARG A 160 21.45 14.86 -4.58
C ARG A 160 19.99 14.55 -4.89
N ILE A 161 19.38 13.65 -4.11
CA ILE A 161 18.00 13.21 -4.29
C ILE A 161 17.05 14.41 -4.33
N ILE A 162 17.13 15.31 -3.34
CA ILE A 162 16.24 16.47 -3.30
C ILE A 162 16.52 17.48 -4.41
N THR A 163 17.78 17.72 -4.75
CA THR A 163 18.14 18.63 -5.84
C THR A 163 17.59 18.11 -7.16
N ASN A 164 17.82 16.84 -7.46
CA ASN A 164 17.35 16.18 -8.66
C ASN A 164 15.81 16.19 -8.74
N LEU A 165 15.13 15.83 -7.66
CA LEU A 165 13.66 15.84 -7.65
C LEU A 165 13.09 17.25 -7.85
N LYS A 166 13.67 18.30 -7.25
CA LYS A 166 13.24 19.68 -7.48
C LYS A 166 13.39 20.08 -8.94
N GLU A 167 14.57 19.80 -9.50
CA GLU A 167 14.93 20.14 -10.87
C GLU A 167 13.97 19.49 -11.87
N ILE A 168 13.59 18.23 -11.67
CA ILE A 168 12.60 17.54 -12.53
C ILE A 168 11.23 18.24 -12.50
N TYR A 169 10.75 18.67 -11.34
CA TYR A 169 9.47 19.39 -11.23
C TYR A 169 9.52 20.76 -11.94
N GLU A 170 10.64 21.47 -11.83
CA GLU A 170 10.87 22.72 -12.56
C GLU A 170 10.91 22.47 -14.08
N LEU A 171 11.67 21.47 -14.53
CA LEU A 171 11.75 21.08 -15.94
C LEU A 171 10.37 20.69 -16.49
N ARG A 172 9.57 19.90 -15.75
CA ARG A 172 8.19 19.58 -16.14
C ARG A 172 7.38 20.83 -16.38
N ASN A 173 7.47 21.81 -15.48
CA ASN A 173 6.69 23.05 -15.61
C ASN A 173 7.08 23.81 -16.88
N ILE A 174 8.38 23.93 -17.17
CA ILE A 174 8.86 24.59 -18.40
C ILE A 174 8.41 23.81 -19.65
N ILE A 175 8.53 22.47 -19.64
CA ILE A 175 8.12 21.61 -20.77
C ILE A 175 6.61 21.75 -21.03
N CYS A 176 5.77 21.69 -19.99
CA CYS A 176 4.32 21.69 -20.13
C CYS A 176 3.73 23.07 -20.40
N HIS A 177 4.28 24.14 -19.82
CA HIS A 177 3.67 25.48 -19.86
C HIS A 177 4.39 26.46 -20.78
N ASP A 178 5.69 26.25 -21.04
CA ASP A 178 6.52 27.15 -21.84
C ASP A 178 6.94 26.52 -23.19
N PHE A 179 6.13 25.59 -23.72
CA PHE A 179 6.42 24.73 -24.89
C PHE A 179 6.94 25.46 -26.13
N LEU A 180 6.43 26.67 -26.40
CA LEU A 180 6.84 27.51 -27.54
C LEU A 180 8.25 28.14 -27.36
N SER A 181 8.77 28.16 -26.13
CA SER A 181 10.11 28.67 -25.80
C SER A 181 11.11 27.57 -25.44
N SER A 182 10.63 26.39 -25.03
CA SER A 182 11.45 25.27 -24.55
C SER A 182 12.10 24.45 -25.65
N THR A 183 11.46 24.34 -26.82
CA THR A 183 11.94 23.57 -27.99
C THR A 183 13.28 24.04 -28.56
N HIS A 184 13.74 25.25 -28.20
CA HIS A 184 15.02 25.80 -28.63
C HIS A 184 15.98 26.19 -27.49
N LYS A 185 15.60 26.00 -26.22
CA LYS A 185 16.40 26.51 -25.07
C LYS A 185 16.73 25.47 -24.00
N ILE A 186 16.01 24.36 -23.89
CA ILE A 186 16.31 23.35 -22.88
C ILE A 186 17.27 22.33 -23.49
N GLU A 187 18.50 22.32 -22.98
CA GLU A 187 19.43 21.22 -23.19
C GLU A 187 19.13 20.14 -22.15
N LEU A 188 18.57 19.03 -22.61
CA LEU A 188 18.32 17.86 -21.78
C LEU A 188 19.53 16.93 -21.89
N ASP A 189 20.21 16.74 -20.76
CA ASP A 189 21.30 15.79 -20.63
C ASP A 189 20.76 14.40 -20.27
N TYR A 190 21.14 13.41 -21.08
CA TYR A 190 20.73 12.02 -20.92
C TYR A 190 21.18 11.42 -19.58
N ASP A 191 22.44 11.65 -19.19
CA ASP A 191 22.99 11.07 -17.97
C ASP A 191 22.29 11.67 -16.74
N LYS A 192 21.97 12.95 -16.81
CA LYS A 192 21.18 13.65 -15.79
C LYS A 192 19.74 13.12 -15.71
N ILE A 193 19.13 12.73 -16.83
CA ILE A 193 17.79 12.10 -16.82
C ILE A 193 17.83 10.71 -16.20
N ILE A 194 18.91 9.94 -16.39
CA ILE A 194 19.09 8.69 -15.64
C ILE A 194 19.08 8.96 -14.15
N ASP A 195 19.84 9.96 -13.70
CA ASP A 195 19.92 10.33 -12.28
C ASP A 195 18.53 10.67 -11.71
N TYR A 196 17.70 11.35 -12.50
CA TYR A 196 16.34 11.70 -12.15
C TYR A 196 15.43 10.48 -11.96
N ILE A 197 15.54 9.49 -12.85
CA ILE A 197 14.78 8.25 -12.74
C ILE A 197 15.22 7.48 -11.50
N LEU A 198 16.54 7.30 -11.33
CA LEU A 198 17.09 6.54 -10.21
C LEU A 198 16.75 7.17 -8.86
N ASP A 199 16.86 8.49 -8.72
CA ASP A 199 16.51 9.16 -7.46
C ASP A 199 14.98 9.18 -7.21
N SER A 200 14.16 9.12 -8.27
CA SER A 200 12.70 8.94 -8.13
C SER A 200 12.32 7.51 -7.72
N LEU A 201 12.96 6.50 -8.31
CA LEU A 201 12.82 5.09 -7.89
C LEU A 201 13.23 4.92 -6.44
N LEU A 202 14.40 5.43 -6.06
CA LEU A 202 14.89 5.39 -4.69
C LEU A 202 13.93 6.07 -3.71
N LEU A 203 13.33 7.21 -4.08
CA LEU A 203 12.30 7.84 -3.26
C LEU A 203 11.08 6.92 -3.07
N GLN A 204 10.54 6.37 -4.15
CA GLN A 204 9.34 5.53 -4.08
C GLN A 204 9.60 4.28 -3.22
N GLU A 205 10.72 3.60 -3.45
CA GLU A 205 11.11 2.41 -2.67
C GLU A 205 11.39 2.74 -1.21
N ALA A 206 12.12 3.83 -0.95
CA ALA A 206 12.34 4.30 0.41
C ALA A 206 11.05 4.56 1.17
N ILE A 207 10.08 5.21 0.52
CA ILE A 207 8.77 5.50 1.13
C ILE A 207 8.01 4.20 1.38
N THR A 208 8.05 3.25 0.45
CA THR A 208 7.44 1.92 0.61
C THR A 208 8.03 1.19 1.82
N ILE A 209 9.36 1.16 1.95
CA ILE A 209 10.07 0.55 3.08
C ILE A 209 9.74 1.26 4.40
N LEU A 210 9.75 2.60 4.43
CA LEU A 210 9.45 3.35 5.65
C LEU A 210 7.99 3.19 6.09
N LEU A 211 7.09 2.95 5.14
CA LEU A 211 5.69 2.70 5.41
C LEU A 211 5.38 1.24 5.69
N SER A 212 6.23 0.29 5.32
CA SER A 212 5.96 -1.13 5.56
C SER A 212 5.88 -1.44 7.05
N ASP A 213 6.66 -0.76 7.89
CA ASP A 213 6.51 -0.80 9.34
C ASP A 213 5.14 -0.31 9.85
N LYS A 214 4.52 0.65 9.15
CA LYS A 214 3.31 1.35 9.61
C LYS A 214 2.00 0.85 9.01
N ILE A 215 2.02 0.50 7.73
CA ILE A 215 0.85 0.05 6.97
C ILE A 215 0.83 -1.47 6.93
N TYR A 216 1.98 -2.08 6.68
CA TYR A 216 2.06 -3.52 6.49
C TYR A 216 2.43 -4.27 7.76
N SER A 217 2.93 -3.57 8.80
CA SER A 217 3.56 -4.17 9.97
C SER A 217 4.63 -5.15 9.50
N LEU A 218 5.90 -4.77 9.43
CA LEU A 218 7.02 -5.71 9.19
C LEU A 218 7.16 -6.83 10.27
N LYS A 219 6.19 -6.96 11.20
CA LYS A 219 5.80 -8.29 11.72
C LYS A 219 4.89 -9.05 10.75
N ILE A 220 5.13 -8.94 9.44
CA ILE A 220 4.83 -10.02 8.52
C ILE A 220 6.17 -10.73 8.46
N PRO A 221 6.35 -11.77 9.29
CA PRO A 221 7.33 -12.79 9.00
C PRO A 221 7.65 -12.95 7.52
N LEU A 222 8.90 -12.68 7.14
CA LEU A 222 9.33 -12.85 5.74
C LEU A 222 9.54 -14.33 5.41
N GLU A 223 9.85 -15.12 6.43
CA GLU A 223 9.98 -16.58 6.37
C GLU A 223 8.64 -17.27 6.62
N GLU A 224 8.28 -18.26 5.79
CA GLU A 224 7.01 -18.99 5.91
C GLU A 224 6.78 -19.56 7.33
N ASN A 225 7.85 -20.04 7.96
CA ASN A 225 7.81 -20.56 9.33
C ASN A 225 7.42 -19.50 10.36
N ASP A 226 7.93 -18.30 10.20
CA ASP A 226 7.61 -17.19 11.08
C ASP A 226 6.13 -16.77 10.84
N ILE A 227 5.62 -16.80 9.59
CA ILE A 227 4.22 -16.44 9.25
C ILE A 227 3.28 -17.40 9.95
N ILE A 228 3.61 -18.68 9.87
CA ILE A 228 2.88 -19.76 10.54
C ILE A 228 2.85 -19.53 12.06
N GLU A 229 3.98 -19.17 12.68
CA GLU A 229 4.04 -18.98 14.13
C GLU A 229 3.27 -17.73 14.59
N ASP A 230 3.37 -16.62 13.86
CA ASP A 230 2.59 -15.42 14.17
C ASP A 230 1.08 -15.69 14.05
N ASN A 231 0.64 -16.34 12.97
CA ASN A 231 -0.77 -16.70 12.80
C ASN A 231 -1.24 -17.70 13.86
N LYS A 232 -0.43 -18.66 14.28
CA LYS A 232 -0.75 -19.53 15.42
C LYS A 232 -0.97 -18.72 16.70
N ASN A 233 -0.16 -17.70 16.95
CA ASN A 233 -0.29 -16.86 18.14
C ASN A 233 -1.54 -15.97 18.07
N LYS A 234 -1.87 -15.42 16.89
CA LYS A 234 -3.14 -14.71 16.65
C LYS A 234 -4.35 -15.64 16.84
N ILE A 235 -4.33 -16.85 16.29
CA ILE A 235 -5.37 -17.88 16.48
C ILE A 235 -5.56 -18.20 17.97
N LYS A 236 -4.48 -18.39 18.74
CA LYS A 236 -4.57 -18.61 20.19
C LYS A 236 -5.28 -17.45 20.90
N LYS A 237 -5.03 -16.20 20.48
CA LYS A 237 -5.69 -15.01 21.03
C LYS A 237 -7.17 -14.96 20.66
N CYS A 238 -7.52 -15.18 19.39
CA CYS A 238 -8.90 -15.24 18.92
C CYS A 238 -9.69 -16.38 19.61
N GLN A 239 -9.05 -17.54 19.84
CA GLN A 239 -9.68 -18.63 20.57
C GLN A 239 -10.04 -18.23 22.00
N LYS A 240 -9.15 -17.52 22.70
CA LYS A 240 -9.43 -17.01 24.04
C LYS A 240 -10.62 -16.05 24.03
N GLU A 241 -10.67 -15.15 23.07
CA GLU A 241 -11.78 -14.19 22.92
C GLU A 241 -13.11 -14.89 22.58
N LEU A 242 -13.12 -15.84 21.64
CA LEU A 242 -14.30 -16.65 21.33
C LEU A 242 -14.80 -17.41 22.56
N ASN A 243 -13.91 -18.01 23.35
CA ASN A 243 -14.31 -18.74 24.55
C ASN A 243 -14.97 -17.83 25.60
N VAL A 244 -14.50 -16.59 25.73
CA VAL A 244 -15.13 -15.58 26.60
C VAL A 244 -16.54 -15.26 26.09
N LEU A 245 -16.69 -14.92 24.81
CA LEU A 245 -17.99 -14.61 24.20
C LEU A 245 -18.97 -15.80 24.29
N TYR A 246 -18.50 -17.02 24.02
CA TYR A 246 -19.34 -18.22 24.15
C TYR A 246 -19.83 -18.43 25.56
N LYS A 247 -19.00 -18.15 26.57
CA LYS A 247 -19.41 -18.23 27.97
C LYS A 247 -20.47 -17.17 28.28
N GLU A 248 -20.20 -15.91 27.93
CA GLU A 248 -21.12 -14.79 28.18
C GLU A 248 -22.49 -15.04 27.54
N ILE A 249 -22.52 -15.52 26.29
CA ILE A 249 -23.77 -15.86 25.60
C ILE A 249 -24.48 -17.03 26.28
N LYS A 250 -23.77 -18.11 26.65
CA LYS A 250 -24.35 -19.26 27.34
C LYS A 250 -24.99 -18.86 28.67
N ASP A 251 -24.40 -17.92 29.39
CA ASP A 251 -24.91 -17.42 30.67
C ASP A 251 -26.25 -16.65 30.52
N THR A 252 -26.63 -16.24 29.30
CA THR A 252 -27.93 -15.61 29.01
C THR A 252 -29.07 -16.58 28.74
N PHE A 253 -28.78 -17.87 28.52
CA PHE A 253 -29.81 -18.85 28.14
C PHE A 253 -30.65 -19.28 29.33
N ASN A 254 -31.96 -19.38 29.11
CA ASN A 254 -32.94 -19.72 30.14
C ASN A 254 -33.52 -21.14 29.96
N SER A 255 -33.06 -21.87 28.94
CA SER A 255 -33.54 -23.21 28.63
C SER A 255 -32.40 -24.16 28.27
N LYS A 256 -32.60 -25.43 28.60
CA LYS A 256 -31.66 -26.51 28.28
C LYS A 256 -31.49 -26.69 26.77
N ASP A 257 -32.55 -26.46 26.00
CA ASP A 257 -32.53 -26.61 24.54
C ASP A 257 -31.68 -25.53 23.87
N GLN A 258 -31.78 -24.26 24.31
CA GLN A 258 -30.91 -23.19 23.83
C GLN A 258 -29.44 -23.50 24.10
N PHE A 259 -29.13 -23.95 25.32
CA PHE A 259 -27.77 -24.32 25.71
C PHE A 259 -27.23 -25.46 24.84
N SER A 260 -27.99 -26.55 24.69
CA SER A 260 -27.59 -27.70 23.87
C SER A 260 -27.40 -27.34 22.40
N ASN A 261 -28.30 -26.52 21.83
CA ASN A 261 -28.19 -26.07 20.44
C ASN A 261 -26.96 -25.21 20.21
N PHE A 262 -26.63 -24.34 21.17
CA PHE A 262 -25.46 -23.48 21.08
C PHE A 262 -24.15 -24.26 21.21
N GLU A 263 -24.07 -25.24 22.11
CA GLU A 263 -22.90 -26.14 22.21
C GLU A 263 -22.69 -26.96 20.92
N GLN A 264 -23.78 -27.44 20.33
CA GLN A 264 -23.70 -28.12 19.04
C GLN A 264 -23.19 -27.16 17.95
N ASN A 265 -23.67 -25.92 17.93
CA ASN A 265 -23.23 -24.90 16.98
C ASN A 265 -21.74 -24.55 17.15
N GLU A 266 -21.27 -24.37 18.39
CA GLU A 266 -19.85 -24.17 18.72
C GLU A 266 -18.99 -25.32 18.19
N LYS A 267 -19.39 -26.56 18.45
CA LYS A 267 -18.69 -27.75 17.97
C LYS A 267 -18.64 -27.82 16.45
N MET A 268 -19.77 -27.57 15.78
CA MET A 268 -19.85 -27.56 14.32
C MET A 268 -19.00 -26.46 13.71
N PHE A 269 -18.95 -25.28 14.33
CA PHE A 269 -18.10 -24.19 13.87
C PHE A 269 -16.61 -24.56 13.96
N ASN A 270 -16.16 -25.14 15.08
CA ASN A 270 -14.76 -25.55 15.22
C ASN A 270 -14.36 -26.60 14.16
N GLN A 271 -15.24 -27.57 13.91
CA GLN A 271 -15.03 -28.57 12.85
C GLN A 271 -15.02 -27.93 11.45
N PHE A 272 -15.91 -26.99 11.20
CA PHE A 272 -15.97 -26.25 9.94
C PHE A 272 -14.69 -25.46 9.69
N VAL A 273 -14.21 -24.70 10.68
CA VAL A 273 -12.98 -23.90 10.56
C VAL A 273 -11.79 -24.78 10.19
N ASP A 274 -11.61 -25.91 10.86
CA ASP A 274 -10.49 -26.82 10.56
C ASP A 274 -10.63 -27.45 9.17
N SER A 275 -11.81 -27.98 8.84
CA SER A 275 -12.07 -28.64 7.56
C SER A 275 -11.96 -27.67 6.38
N ASP A 276 -12.59 -26.50 6.48
CA ASP A 276 -12.62 -25.50 5.41
C ASP A 276 -11.24 -24.89 5.18
N SER A 277 -10.48 -24.61 6.24
CA SER A 277 -9.10 -24.13 6.10
C SER A 277 -8.18 -25.17 5.48
N GLN A 278 -8.33 -26.45 5.85
CA GLN A 278 -7.61 -27.53 5.19
C GLN A 278 -7.94 -27.56 3.69
N HIS A 279 -9.23 -27.59 3.35
CA HIS A 279 -9.72 -27.59 1.96
C HIS A 279 -9.25 -26.36 1.18
N PHE A 280 -9.26 -25.17 1.76
CA PHE A 280 -8.75 -23.97 1.13
C PHE A 280 -7.30 -24.14 0.65
N GLY A 281 -6.45 -24.74 1.48
CA GLY A 281 -5.08 -25.06 1.09
C GLY A 281 -4.97 -26.17 0.02
N TYR A 282 -5.92 -27.11 -0.03
CA TYR A 282 -5.97 -28.14 -1.07
C TYR A 282 -6.25 -27.57 -2.48
N TRP A 283 -6.92 -26.42 -2.62
CA TRP A 283 -7.17 -25.79 -3.92
C TRP A 283 -5.89 -25.37 -4.65
N PHE A 284 -4.76 -25.34 -3.95
CA PHE A 284 -3.44 -24.96 -4.49
C PHE A 284 -2.49 -26.16 -4.69
N ARG A 285 -2.94 -27.39 -4.42
CA ARG A 285 -2.11 -28.61 -4.48
C ARG A 285 -1.84 -29.17 -5.89
N ASP A 286 -2.41 -28.60 -6.94
CA ASP A 286 -2.08 -29.01 -8.32
C ASP A 286 -0.59 -28.75 -8.70
N PHE A 287 0.19 -28.14 -7.80
CA PHE A 287 1.58 -27.74 -8.04
C PHE A 287 2.65 -28.52 -7.24
N ASP A 288 2.34 -29.20 -6.12
CA ASP A 288 3.24 -30.14 -5.41
C ASP A 288 2.52 -30.86 -4.24
N GLU A 289 2.99 -32.04 -3.81
CA GLU A 289 2.45 -32.82 -2.67
C GLU A 289 2.76 -32.18 -1.30
N THR A 290 3.76 -31.31 -1.25
CA THR A 290 4.04 -30.45 -0.09
C THR A 290 3.11 -29.25 -0.14
N PHE A 291 2.46 -28.91 0.98
CA PHE A 291 1.55 -27.76 1.08
C PHE A 291 2.37 -26.49 0.75
N PRO A 292 2.26 -25.89 -0.45
CA PRO A 292 3.21 -24.85 -0.86
C PRO A 292 2.96 -23.51 -0.15
N PHE A 293 1.93 -23.45 0.69
CA PHE A 293 1.49 -22.27 1.42
C PHE A 293 0.85 -22.68 2.76
N ALA A 294 1.64 -23.28 3.65
CA ALA A 294 1.15 -23.66 4.98
C ALA A 294 0.68 -22.43 5.77
N SER A 295 1.23 -21.24 5.49
CA SER A 295 0.75 -19.95 5.99
C SER A 295 -0.73 -19.68 5.68
N MET A 296 -1.18 -19.92 4.43
CA MET A 296 -2.55 -19.67 3.98
C MET A 296 -3.59 -20.47 4.77
N PHE A 297 -3.25 -21.69 5.21
CA PHE A 297 -4.12 -22.47 6.11
C PHE A 297 -4.42 -21.70 7.41
N TYR A 298 -3.38 -21.15 8.04
CA TYR A 298 -3.52 -20.44 9.30
C TYR A 298 -4.18 -19.07 9.11
N GLU A 299 -3.91 -18.38 8.00
CA GLU A 299 -4.57 -17.10 7.67
C GLU A 299 -6.07 -17.26 7.47
N HIS A 300 -6.49 -18.26 6.67
CA HIS A 300 -7.90 -18.53 6.44
C HIS A 300 -8.61 -18.93 7.74
N LYS A 301 -7.94 -19.76 8.55
CA LYS A 301 -8.44 -20.14 9.88
C LYS A 301 -8.65 -18.91 10.77
N LEU A 302 -7.68 -18.00 10.82
CA LEU A 302 -7.79 -16.76 11.58
C LEU A 302 -8.96 -15.90 11.11
N MET A 303 -9.09 -15.70 9.79
CA MET A 303 -10.18 -14.93 9.18
C MET A 303 -11.56 -15.47 9.59
N LEU A 304 -11.79 -16.78 9.49
CA LEU A 304 -13.08 -17.39 9.88
C LEU A 304 -13.40 -17.17 11.37
N MET A 305 -12.38 -17.22 12.23
CA MET A 305 -12.54 -16.97 13.67
C MET A 305 -12.89 -15.50 13.95
N GLU A 306 -12.24 -14.55 13.28
CA GLU A 306 -12.54 -13.12 13.40
C GLU A 306 -13.95 -12.78 12.90
N GLU A 307 -14.37 -13.37 11.77
CA GLU A 307 -15.74 -13.24 11.26
C GLU A 307 -16.76 -13.74 12.28
N ARG A 308 -16.47 -14.86 12.95
CA ARG A 308 -17.33 -15.39 14.00
C ARG A 308 -17.40 -14.48 15.20
N ILE A 309 -16.28 -13.94 15.68
CA ILE A 309 -16.24 -12.95 16.78
C ILE A 309 -17.13 -11.75 16.43
N ASN A 310 -16.93 -11.18 15.24
CA ASN A 310 -17.69 -10.02 14.78
C ASN A 310 -19.19 -10.32 14.67
N PHE A 311 -19.54 -11.52 14.18
CA PHE A 311 -20.93 -11.97 14.13
C PHE A 311 -21.54 -12.05 15.53
N LEU A 312 -20.85 -12.64 16.50
CA LEU A 312 -21.38 -12.83 17.85
C LEU A 312 -21.57 -11.48 18.56
N LYS A 313 -20.54 -10.62 18.56
CA LYS A 313 -20.63 -9.26 19.13
C LYS A 313 -21.82 -8.49 18.57
N LYS A 314 -21.98 -8.49 17.24
CA LYS A 314 -23.08 -7.78 16.58
C LYS A 314 -24.49 -8.24 17.00
N HIS A 315 -24.67 -9.49 17.40
CA HIS A 315 -26.00 -10.07 17.66
C HIS A 315 -26.26 -10.36 19.14
N PHE A 316 -25.24 -10.27 20.00
CA PHE A 316 -25.34 -10.64 21.41
C PHE A 316 -24.75 -9.58 22.38
N ASP A 317 -24.08 -8.53 21.88
CA ASP A 317 -23.92 -7.26 22.61
C ASP A 317 -25.20 -6.42 22.50
#